data_AF-A0A3S0NM62-F1
#
_entry.id   AF-A0A3S0NM62-F1
#
_cell.length_a   1.000
_cell.length_b   1.000
_cell.length_c   1.000
_cell.angle_alpha   90.00
_cell.angle_beta   90.00
_cell.angle_gamma   90.00
#
_symmetry.space_group_name_H-M   'P 1'
#
loop_
_entity.id
_entity.type
_entity.pdbx_description
1 polymer ?
#
loop_
_entity_poly.entity_id
_entity_poly.type
_entity_poly.pdbx_seq_one_letter_code
_entity_poly.pdbx_strand_id
1 'polypeptide(L)'
;MRWKIELFHKILKSGCKAEDFKLRTAQRLTNIIAIFCVVSWRISWMTMLNRACKNCPARAALTPGEIGLLQRMIKKKIVDDGLSLLSQYLPQIAKLGGYLA
;
A
#
# COMPACT_ATOMS: atom_id res chain seq x y z
N MET A 1 21.22 0.61 -6.38
CA MET A 1 19.77 0.31 -6.14
C MET A 1 19.51 -0.76 -5.05
N ARG A 2 20.50 -1.15 -4.23
CA ARG A 2 20.39 -2.23 -3.23
C ARG A 2 19.31 -2.01 -2.15
N TRP A 3 19.11 -0.78 -1.67
CA TRP A 3 18.16 -0.48 -0.60
C TRP A 3 16.68 -0.80 -0.92
N LYS A 4 16.31 -0.86 -2.21
CA LYS A 4 14.92 -1.12 -2.62
C LYS A 4 14.47 -2.56 -2.29
N ILE A 5 15.36 -3.54 -2.50
CA ILE A 5 15.05 -4.95 -2.19
C ILE A 5 15.02 -5.19 -0.68
N GLU A 6 15.89 -4.50 0.08
CA GLU A 6 15.89 -4.55 1.55
C GLU A 6 14.59 -3.96 2.11
N LEU A 7 14.09 -2.85 1.54
CA LEU A 7 12.81 -2.28 1.92
C LEU A 7 11.63 -3.22 1.62
N PHE A 8 11.65 -3.91 0.47
CA PHE A 8 10.64 -4.91 0.14
C PHE A 8 10.63 -6.06 1.18
N HIS A 9 11.80 -6.62 1.52
CA HIS A 9 11.88 -7.64 2.56
C HIS A 9 11.46 -7.12 3.94
N LYS A 10 11.73 -5.85 4.25
CA LYS A 10 11.24 -5.22 5.50
C LYS A 10 9.71 -5.14 5.52
N ILE A 11 9.08 -4.77 4.42
CA ILE A 11 7.60 -4.74 4.32
C ILE A 11 7.04 -6.16 4.45
N LEU A 12 7.63 -7.13 3.76
CA LEU A 12 7.18 -8.53 3.80
C LEU A 12 7.29 -9.16 5.20
N LYS A 13 8.45 -8.99 5.85
CA LYS A 13 8.73 -9.65 7.13
C LYS A 13 8.14 -8.90 8.31
N SER A 14 8.42 -7.60 8.43
CA SER A 14 8.00 -6.80 9.58
C SER A 14 6.63 -6.15 9.39
N GLY A 15 6.27 -5.77 8.16
CA GLY A 15 4.99 -5.15 7.85
C GLY A 15 3.84 -6.16 7.82
N CYS A 16 3.93 -7.15 6.93
CA CYS A 16 2.95 -8.23 6.82
C CYS A 16 3.10 -9.32 7.90
N LYS A 17 4.16 -9.23 8.73
CA LYS A 17 4.45 -10.21 9.80
C LYS A 17 4.48 -11.65 9.28
N ALA A 18 5.02 -11.85 8.08
CA ALA A 18 4.98 -13.15 7.42
C ALA A 18 5.55 -14.31 8.26
N GLU A 19 6.54 -14.02 9.11
CA GLU A 19 7.21 -14.99 9.98
C GLU A 19 6.40 -15.35 11.25
N ASP A 20 5.40 -14.53 11.62
CA ASP A 20 4.52 -14.80 12.77
C ASP A 20 3.44 -15.84 12.44
N PHE A 21 3.17 -16.08 11.14
CA PHE A 21 2.21 -17.07 10.68
C PHE A 21 2.82 -18.48 10.79
N LYS A 22 2.72 -19.07 11.99
CA LYS A 22 3.13 -20.46 12.29
C LYS A 22 2.15 -21.50 11.71
N LEU A 23 1.99 -21.49 10.39
CA LEU A 23 1.16 -22.47 9.70
C LEU A 23 1.83 -23.85 9.74
N ARG A 24 1.07 -24.88 10.12
CA ARG A 24 1.58 -26.23 10.44
C ARG A 24 2.04 -27.06 9.23
N THR A 25 1.85 -26.57 8.00
CA THR A 25 2.18 -27.29 6.76
C THR A 25 2.91 -26.39 5.79
N ALA A 26 3.97 -26.90 5.14
CA ALA A 26 4.75 -26.17 4.15
C ALA A 26 3.89 -25.54 3.04
N GLN A 27 2.91 -26.28 2.50
CA GLN A 27 2.04 -25.77 1.43
C GLN A 27 1.21 -24.53 1.84
N ARG A 28 0.63 -24.53 3.04
CA ARG A 28 -0.12 -23.36 3.55
C ARG A 28 0.79 -22.17 3.81
N LEU A 29 2.02 -22.43 4.28
CA LEU A 29 3.04 -21.40 4.46
C LEU A 29 3.45 -20.78 3.12
N THR A 30 3.68 -21.60 2.08
CA THR A 30 4.00 -21.09 0.74
C THR A 30 2.88 -20.23 0.17
N ASN A 31 1.62 -20.66 0.32
CA ASN A 31 0.47 -19.91 -0.17
C ASN A 31 0.33 -18.54 0.49
N ILE A 32 0.48 -18.46 1.82
CA ILE A 32 0.35 -17.17 2.51
C ILE A 32 1.53 -16.24 2.19
N ILE A 33 2.75 -16.78 2.07
CA ILE A 33 3.93 -16.00 1.66
C ILE A 33 3.73 -15.44 0.25
N ALA A 34 3.18 -16.22 -0.68
CA ALA A 34 2.88 -15.76 -2.03
C ALA A 34 1.91 -14.57 -2.03
N ILE A 35 0.84 -14.63 -1.23
CA ILE A 35 -0.10 -13.52 -1.06
C ILE A 35 0.60 -12.30 -0.46
N PHE A 36 1.40 -12.49 0.59
CA PHE A 36 2.15 -11.40 1.21
C PHE A 36 3.18 -10.77 0.27
N CYS A 37 3.78 -11.52 -0.64
CA CYS A 37 4.67 -10.98 -1.67
C CYS A 37 3.94 -9.99 -2.57
N VAL A 38 2.72 -10.31 -3.04
CA VAL A 38 1.91 -9.42 -3.88
C VAL A 38 1.52 -8.15 -3.13
N VAL A 39 1.05 -8.30 -1.89
CA VAL A 39 0.67 -7.16 -1.03
C VAL A 39 1.87 -6.27 -0.73
N SER A 40 3.00 -6.88 -0.34
CA SER A 40 4.24 -6.16 -0.01
C SER A 40 4.80 -5.43 -1.22
N TRP A 41 4.73 -6.04 -2.40
CA TRP A 41 5.13 -5.40 -3.66
C TRP A 41 4.25 -4.18 -3.92
N ARG A 42 2.92 -4.30 -3.77
CA ARG A 42 2.00 -3.18 -3.99
C ARG A 42 2.29 -2.02 -3.05
N ILE A 43 2.47 -2.28 -1.76
CA ILE A 43 2.82 -1.25 -0.76
C ILE A 43 4.16 -0.58 -1.11
N SER A 44 5.18 -1.38 -1.42
CA SER A 44 6.51 -0.89 -1.77
C SER A 44 6.45 0.00 -3.01
N TRP A 45 5.77 -0.45 -4.05
CA TRP A 45 5.60 0.28 -5.30
C TRP A 45 4.85 1.60 -5.11
N MET A 46 3.70 1.61 -4.42
CA MET A 46 2.95 2.85 -4.18
C MET A 46 3.76 3.87 -3.36
N THR A 47 4.47 3.41 -2.34
CA THR A 47 5.35 4.25 -1.52
C THR A 47 6.47 4.87 -2.36
N MET A 48 7.08 4.06 -3.21
CA MET A 48 8.13 4.51 -4.11
C MET A 48 7.63 5.45 -5.20
N LEU A 49 6.46 5.18 -5.78
CA LEU A 49 5.83 6.01 -6.79
C LEU A 49 5.59 7.43 -6.26
N ASN A 50 5.04 7.55 -5.05
CA ASN A 50 4.81 8.85 -4.42
C ASN A 50 6.10 9.61 -4.07
N ARG A 51 7.19 8.88 -3.75
CA ARG A 51 8.51 9.50 -3.52
C ARG A 51 9.14 9.99 -4.82
N ALA A 52 9.00 9.23 -5.91
CA ALA A 52 9.57 9.56 -7.20
C ALA A 52 8.80 10.68 -7.91
N CYS A 53 7.48 10.73 -7.76
CA CYS A 53 6.62 11.72 -8.38
C CYS A 53 5.56 12.22 -7.38
N LYS A 54 5.82 13.35 -6.73
CA LYS A 54 4.89 13.97 -5.76
C LYS A 54 3.56 14.41 -6.39
N ASN A 55 3.59 14.73 -7.69
CA ASN A 55 2.44 15.21 -8.45
C ASN A 55 1.76 14.10 -9.26
N CYS A 56 1.99 12.83 -8.90
CA CYS A 56 1.40 11.70 -9.60
C CYS A 56 -0.13 11.67 -9.37
N PRO A 57 -0.95 11.48 -10.42
CA PRO A 57 -2.39 11.36 -10.25
C PRO A 57 -2.73 10.11 -9.43
N ALA A 58 -3.75 10.20 -8.57
CA ALA A 58 -4.17 9.08 -7.72
C ALA A 58 -4.53 7.83 -8.53
N ARG A 59 -5.09 8.03 -9.74
CA ARG A 59 -5.43 6.96 -10.70
C ARG A 59 -4.24 6.14 -11.18
N ALA A 60 -3.00 6.62 -10.99
CA ALA A 60 -1.82 5.84 -11.31
C ALA A 60 -1.67 4.60 -10.41
N ALA A 61 -2.16 4.66 -9.16
CA ALA A 61 -2.03 3.58 -8.19
C ALA A 61 -3.35 3.11 -7.58
N LEU A 62 -4.43 3.88 -7.68
CA LEU A 62 -5.73 3.56 -7.12
C LEU A 62 -6.78 3.47 -8.22
N THR A 63 -7.68 2.51 -8.08
CA THR A 63 -8.84 2.38 -8.95
C THR A 63 -9.88 3.46 -8.64
N PRO A 64 -10.78 3.80 -9.57
CA PRO A 64 -11.87 4.75 -9.32
C PRO A 64 -12.75 4.35 -8.13
N GLY A 65 -12.97 3.04 -7.94
CA GLY A 65 -13.73 2.51 -6.81
C GLY A 65 -13.04 2.74 -5.46
N GLU A 66 -11.73 2.50 -5.38
CA GLU A 66 -10.92 2.76 -4.18
C GLU A 66 -10.87 4.25 -3.84
N ILE A 67 -10.72 5.12 -4.85
CA ILE A 67 -10.74 6.57 -4.68
C ILE A 67 -12.09 7.01 -4.11
N GLY A 68 -13.20 6.56 -4.70
CA GLY A 68 -14.54 6.89 -4.22
C GLY A 68 -14.81 6.38 -2.81
N LEU A 69 -14.30 5.19 -2.46
CA LEU A 69 -14.39 4.65 -1.11
C LEU A 69 -13.63 5.52 -0.10
N LEU A 70 -12.37 5.86 -0.38
CA LEU A 70 -11.52 6.68 0.49
C LEU A 70 -12.13 8.08 0.71
N GLN A 71 -12.65 8.71 -0.34
CA GLN A 71 -13.34 10.00 -0.23
C GLN A 71 -14.54 9.94 0.72
N ARG A 72 -15.36 8.89 0.61
CA ARG A 72 -16.53 8.67 1.50
C ARG A 72 -16.11 8.46 2.95
N MET A 73 -15.08 7.64 3.19
CA MET A 73 -14.61 7.34 4.55
C MET A 73 -14.11 8.59 5.29
N ILE A 74 -13.58 9.56 4.56
CA ILE A 74 -12.94 10.76 5.13
C ILE A 74 -13.92 11.94 5.17
N LYS A 75 -15.16 11.74 4.71
CA LYS A 75 -16.19 12.78 4.57
C LYS A 75 -15.67 14.01 3.81
N LYS A 76 -14.65 13.84 2.97
CA LYS A 76 -14.03 14.93 2.21
C LYS A 76 -14.56 14.87 0.79
N LYS A 77 -15.29 15.92 0.41
CA LYS A 77 -15.73 16.13 -0.98
C LYS A 77 -14.52 16.62 -1.78
N ILE A 78 -13.59 15.71 -2.10
CA ILE A 78 -12.59 15.99 -3.14
C ILE A 78 -13.34 15.81 -4.44
N VAL A 79 -13.52 16.90 -5.19
CA VAL A 79 -14.13 16.82 -6.53
C VAL A 79 -13.17 15.99 -7.40
N ASP A 80 -13.67 14.88 -7.96
CA ASP A 80 -12.86 13.95 -8.77
C ASP A 80 -12.62 14.56 -10.16
N ASP A 81 -11.77 15.57 -10.21
CA ASP A 81 -11.51 16.35 -11.43
C ASP A 81 -10.34 15.76 -12.23
N GLY A 82 -9.84 14.57 -11.85
CA GLY A 82 -8.57 14.03 -12.34
C GLY A 82 -7.32 14.73 -11.78
N LEU A 83 -7.49 15.79 -10.99
CA LEU A 83 -6.43 16.56 -10.33
C LEU A 83 -6.03 16.00 -8.95
N SER A 84 -6.70 14.95 -8.48
CA SER A 84 -6.46 14.43 -7.15
C SER A 84 -5.13 13.65 -7.12
N LEU A 85 -4.24 14.07 -6.22
CA LEU A 85 -2.85 13.61 -6.16
C LEU A 85 -2.73 12.36 -5.29
N LEU A 86 -1.88 11.42 -5.69
CA LEU A 86 -1.59 10.21 -4.91
C LEU A 86 -1.10 10.53 -3.49
N SER A 87 -0.35 11.62 -3.36
CA SER A 87 0.17 12.14 -2.08
C SER A 87 -0.92 12.54 -1.09
N GLN A 88 -2.14 12.84 -1.56
CA GLN A 88 -3.29 13.15 -0.69
C GLN A 88 -3.93 11.87 -0.13
N TYR A 89 -3.92 10.76 -0.87
CA TYR A 89 -4.60 9.52 -0.49
C TYR A 89 -3.72 8.56 0.30
N LEU A 90 -2.41 8.50 0.05
CA LEU A 90 -1.52 7.59 0.76
C LEU A 90 -1.49 7.80 2.29
N PRO A 91 -1.44 9.04 2.82
CA PRO A 91 -1.56 9.27 4.26
C PRO A 91 -2.90 8.78 4.82
N GLN A 92 -3.97 8.82 4.03
CA GLN A 92 -5.30 8.36 4.44
C GLN A 92 -5.32 6.83 4.58
N ILE A 93 -4.76 6.13 3.60
CA ILE A 93 -4.56 4.67 3.66
C ILE A 93 -3.69 4.32 4.87
N ALA A 94 -2.61 5.08 5.10
CA ALA A 94 -1.75 4.89 6.26
C ALA A 94 -2.51 5.08 7.58
N LYS A 95 -3.39 6.09 7.68
CA LYS A 95 -4.24 6.33 8.86
C LYS A 95 -5.18 5.17 9.16
N LEU A 96 -5.75 4.54 8.14
CA LEU A 96 -6.53 3.31 8.32
C LEU A 96 -5.70 2.15 8.89
N GLY A 97 -4.39 2.13 8.60
CA GLY A 97 -3.43 1.19 9.18
C GLY A 97 -2.86 1.58 10.55
N GLY A 98 -3.35 2.66 11.18
CA GLY A 98 -2.90 3.12 12.51
C GLY A 98 -1.77 4.15 12.50
N TYR A 99 -1.44 4.74 11.34
CA TYR A 99 -0.53 5.88 11.28
C TYR A 99 -1.20 7.15 11.83
N LEU A 100 -0.55 7.88 12.74
CA LEU A 100 -1.18 9.00 13.47
C LEU A 100 -0.76 10.41 13.01
N ALA A 101 0.16 10.56 12.05
CA ALA A 101 0.64 11.90 11.66
C ALA A 101 -0.38 12.72 10.86
#